data_AF-A0A8J2ND92-F1
#
_entry.id   AF-A0A8J2ND92-F1
#
_cell.length_a   1.000
_cell.length_b   1.000
_cell.length_c   1.000
_cell.angle_alpha   90.00
_cell.angle_beta   90.00
_cell.angle_gamma   90.00
#
_symmetry.space_group_name_H-M   'P 1'
#
loop_
_entity.id
_entity.type
_entity.pdbx_description
1 polymer ?
#
loop_
_entity_poly.entity_id
_entity_poly.type
_entity_poly.pdbx_seq_one_letter_code
_entity_poly.pdbx_strand_id
1 'polypeptide(L)'
;MTDVKDITPDLDRLDDQLDDLEENLQPLLDNLEGMASELPLLDKAKLFSLTAYAIESLMFSSLKLEGSDTQTADVLTELKRIQQYFGKIKNIEAPEAEESRSLTVNQEAAARILKADLGDNKAISNKLAEKIAEERAKALLKSVENRKRPAEESPVPSKSGSAASETRDKNKKKQKKGKKSKSKN
;
A
#
# COMPACT_ATOMS: atom_id res chain seq x y z
N MET A 1 39.42 13.40 40.60
CA MET A 1 39.74 12.07 40.06
C MET A 1 38.45 11.52 39.52
N THR A 2 38.34 11.43 38.20
CA THR A 2 37.13 10.95 37.53
C THR A 2 36.94 9.47 37.86
N ASP A 3 35.78 9.17 38.44
CA ASP A 3 35.33 7.82 38.73
C ASP A 3 35.32 7.02 37.41
N VAL A 4 36.24 6.07 37.26
CA VAL A 4 36.32 5.23 36.08
C VAL A 4 35.18 4.23 36.19
N LYS A 5 34.23 4.30 35.25
CA LYS A 5 33.09 3.40 35.25
C LYS A 5 33.58 1.96 35.10
N ASP A 6 33.19 1.11 36.06
CA ASP A 6 33.44 -0.32 35.98
C ASP A 6 32.63 -0.92 34.82
N ILE A 7 33.34 -1.49 33.85
CA ILE A 7 32.77 -2.10 32.63
C ILE A 7 32.65 -3.62 32.74
N THR A 8 33.18 -4.22 33.81
CA THR A 8 33.11 -5.67 34.06
C THR A 8 31.70 -6.24 33.93
N PRO A 9 30.63 -5.63 34.50
CA PRO A 9 29.27 -6.17 34.35
C PRO A 9 28.73 -6.10 32.91
N ASP A 10 29.18 -5.13 32.11
CA ASP A 10 28.78 -5.03 30.70
C ASP A 10 29.50 -6.10 29.85
N LEU A 11 30.73 -6.47 30.22
CA LEU A 11 31.52 -7.55 29.61
C LEU A 11 30.94 -8.93 29.95
N ASP A 12 30.65 -9.20 31.22
CA ASP A 12 30.04 -10.47 31.64
C ASP A 12 28.70 -10.69 30.93
N ARG A 13 27.89 -9.63 30.83
CA ARG A 13 26.64 -9.69 30.07
C ARG A 13 26.86 -9.97 28.58
N LEU A 14 27.88 -9.36 27.97
CA LEU A 14 28.17 -9.58 26.55
C LEU A 14 28.60 -11.04 26.31
N ASP A 15 29.38 -11.62 27.23
CA ASP A 15 29.82 -13.02 27.20
C ASP A 15 28.61 -13.96 27.23
N ASP A 16 27.71 -13.79 28.21
CA ASP A 16 26.46 -14.56 28.31
C ASP A 16 25.61 -14.44 27.02
N GLN A 17 25.51 -13.24 26.46
CA GLN A 17 24.75 -13.00 25.23
C GLN A 17 25.37 -13.65 23.99
N LEU A 18 26.70 -13.82 23.96
CA LEU A 18 27.40 -14.51 22.88
C LEU A 18 27.24 -16.02 22.98
N ASP A 19 27.32 -16.58 24.19
CA ASP A 19 27.06 -18.00 24.44
C ASP A 19 25.63 -18.39 24.02
N ASP A 20 24.63 -17.61 24.45
CA ASP A 20 23.23 -17.80 24.04
C ASP A 20 23.07 -17.71 22.51
N LEU A 21 23.76 -16.77 21.88
CA LEU A 21 23.69 -16.58 20.43
C LEU A 21 24.31 -17.77 19.68
N GLU A 22 25.46 -18.26 20.12
CA GLU A 22 26.14 -19.41 19.52
C GLU A 22 25.25 -20.65 19.59
N GLU A 23 24.66 -20.94 20.75
CA GLU A 23 23.72 -22.06 20.92
C GLU A 23 22.52 -21.96 19.96
N ASN A 24 21.94 -20.76 19.83
CA ASN A 24 20.78 -20.54 18.96
C ASN A 24 21.12 -20.59 17.46
N LEU A 25 22.35 -20.20 17.08
CA LEU A 25 22.81 -20.22 15.69
C LEU A 25 23.36 -21.59 15.28
N GLN A 26 23.79 -22.44 16.22
CA GLN A 26 24.37 -23.76 15.95
C GLN A 26 23.57 -24.57 14.90
N PRO A 27 22.24 -24.74 15.03
CA PRO A 27 21.49 -25.56 14.06
C PRO A 27 21.51 -24.96 12.65
N LEU A 28 21.52 -23.62 12.57
CA LEU A 28 21.58 -22.88 11.31
C LEU A 28 22.95 -23.01 10.64
N LEU A 29 24.03 -23.01 11.41
CA LEU A 29 25.39 -23.19 10.92
C LEU A 29 25.64 -24.62 10.42
N ASP A 30 25.07 -25.62 11.09
CA ASP A 30 25.26 -27.02 10.75
C ASP A 30 24.50 -27.47 9.50
N ASN A 31 23.28 -26.97 9.28
CA ASN A 31 22.41 -27.46 8.20
C ASN A 31 21.47 -26.42 7.59
N LEU A 32 21.98 -25.23 7.24
CA LEU A 32 21.19 -24.19 6.59
C LEU A 32 20.51 -24.68 5.30
N GLU A 33 21.26 -25.37 4.44
CA GLU A 33 20.76 -25.75 3.11
C GLU A 33 19.73 -26.89 3.19
N GLY A 34 19.89 -27.84 4.11
CA GLY A 34 18.89 -28.86 4.38
C GLY A 34 17.59 -28.24 4.88
N MET A 35 17.66 -27.36 5.90
CA MET A 35 16.48 -26.63 6.38
C MET A 35 15.82 -25.78 5.28
N ALA A 36 16.61 -25.10 4.46
CA ALA A 36 16.10 -24.29 3.37
C ALA A 36 15.49 -25.11 2.22
N SER A 37 15.85 -26.39 2.08
CA SER A 37 15.34 -27.28 1.03
C SER A 37 13.95 -27.84 1.34
N GLU A 38 13.62 -28.00 2.62
CA GLU A 38 12.34 -28.53 3.10
C GLU A 38 11.24 -27.46 3.13
N LEU A 39 11.62 -26.18 3.08
CA LEU A 39 10.70 -25.06 3.21
C LEU A 39 10.06 -24.65 1.87
N PRO A 40 8.77 -24.23 1.90
CA PRO A 40 8.14 -23.53 0.79
C PRO A 40 8.93 -22.27 0.38
N LEU A 41 8.78 -21.85 -0.88
CA LEU A 41 9.58 -20.76 -1.46
C LEU A 41 9.53 -19.44 -0.63
N LEU A 42 8.36 -19.10 -0.07
CA LEU A 42 8.20 -17.90 0.75
C LEU A 42 8.96 -18.00 2.07
N ASP A 43 8.86 -19.15 2.75
CA ASP A 43 9.52 -19.38 4.03
C ASP A 43 11.04 -19.52 3.86
N LYS A 44 11.48 -20.11 2.74
CA LYS A 44 12.88 -20.11 2.32
C LYS A 44 13.43 -18.68 2.16
N ALA A 45 12.67 -17.79 1.53
CA ALA A 45 13.07 -16.39 1.39
C ALA A 45 13.14 -15.66 2.74
N LYS A 46 12.21 -15.94 3.66
CA LYS A 46 12.24 -15.42 5.03
C LYS A 46 13.47 -15.90 5.79
N LEU A 47 13.77 -17.20 5.72
CA LEU A 47 14.94 -17.81 6.36
C LEU A 47 16.23 -17.11 5.90
N PHE A 48 16.50 -17.06 4.59
CA PHE A 48 17.72 -16.42 4.08
C PHE A 48 17.80 -14.92 4.37
N SER A 49 16.67 -14.20 4.37
CA SER A 49 16.65 -12.77 4.70
C SER A 49 16.97 -12.52 6.18
N LEU A 50 16.48 -13.39 7.07
CA LEU A 50 16.80 -13.37 8.51
C LEU A 50 18.26 -13.77 8.77
N THR A 51 18.77 -14.80 8.08
CA THR A 51 20.18 -15.20 8.17
C THR A 51 21.11 -14.07 7.73
N ALA A 52 20.81 -13.41 6.61
CA ALA A 52 21.58 -12.26 6.15
C ALA A 52 21.53 -11.09 7.16
N TYR A 53 20.35 -10.83 7.76
CA TYR A 53 20.21 -9.83 8.81
C TYR A 53 21.07 -10.15 10.05
N ALA A 54 21.10 -11.41 10.49
CA ALA A 54 21.91 -11.84 11.62
C ALA A 54 23.41 -11.62 11.34
N ILE A 55 23.90 -12.04 10.16
CA ILE A 55 25.32 -11.87 9.76
C ILE A 55 25.70 -10.39 9.75
N GLU A 56 24.89 -9.55 9.08
CA GLU A 56 25.19 -8.12 8.97
C GLU A 56 25.14 -7.41 10.33
N SER A 57 24.24 -7.84 11.22
CA SER A 57 24.14 -7.31 12.59
C SER A 57 25.34 -7.71 13.45
N LEU A 58 25.88 -8.92 13.27
CA LEU A 58 27.11 -9.35 13.95
C LEU A 58 28.33 -8.62 13.42
N MET A 59 28.42 -8.43 12.10
CA MET A 59 29.47 -7.64 11.47
C MET A 59 29.43 -6.17 11.93
N PHE A 60 28.24 -5.59 12.04
CA PHE A 60 28.06 -4.27 12.64
C PHE A 60 28.58 -4.21 14.08
N SER A 61 28.28 -5.24 14.88
CA SER A 61 28.65 -5.30 16.28
C SER A 61 30.16 -5.46 16.45
N SER A 62 30.82 -6.29 15.62
CA SER A 62 32.27 -6.46 15.64
C SER A 62 33.01 -5.18 15.25
N LEU A 63 32.56 -4.49 14.18
CA LEU A 63 33.15 -3.21 13.76
C LEU A 63 33.02 -2.13 14.83
N LYS A 64 31.92 -2.14 15.59
CA LYS A 64 31.74 -1.23 16.72
C LYS A 64 32.69 -1.52 17.88
N LEU A 65 33.02 -2.79 18.13
CA LEU A 65 34.01 -3.17 19.14
C LEU A 65 35.44 -2.77 18.73
N GLU A 66 35.75 -2.85 17.43
CA GLU A 66 37.03 -2.39 16.88
C GLU A 66 37.18 -0.86 16.89
N GLY A 67 36.06 -0.12 17.02
CA GLY A 67 36.06 1.34 17.03
C GLY A 67 36.25 1.99 15.65
N SER A 68 36.10 1.22 14.56
CA SER A 68 36.26 1.73 13.19
C SER A 68 34.96 2.32 12.66
N ASP A 69 34.82 3.65 12.67
CA ASP A 69 33.60 4.32 12.20
C ASP A 69 33.46 4.33 10.66
N THR A 70 34.54 4.10 9.92
CA THR A 70 34.56 4.20 8.45
C THR A 70 33.88 3.04 7.74
N GLN A 71 33.90 1.83 8.31
CA GLN A 71 33.28 0.64 7.73
C GLN A 71 31.79 0.51 8.10
N THR A 72 31.35 1.26 9.11
CA THR A 72 29.95 1.28 9.57
C THR A 72 29.00 1.73 8.45
N ALA A 73 29.43 2.61 7.56
CA ALA A 73 28.60 3.13 6.47
C ALA A 73 28.24 2.06 5.42
N ASP A 74 29.18 1.15 5.13
CA ASP A 74 28.96 0.07 4.17
C ASP A 74 27.97 -0.95 4.74
N VAL A 75 28.15 -1.32 6.01
CA VAL A 75 27.25 -2.22 6.74
C VAL A 75 25.84 -1.64 6.88
N LEU A 76 25.72 -0.34 7.13
CA LEU A 76 24.41 0.34 7.15
C LEU A 76 23.73 0.33 5.78
N THR A 77 24.49 0.31 4.69
CA THR A 77 23.93 0.20 3.33
C THR A 77 23.38 -1.20 3.09
N GLU A 78 24.09 -2.22 3.54
CA GLU A 78 23.65 -3.61 3.49
C GLU A 78 22.40 -3.85 4.36
N LEU A 79 22.34 -3.30 5.57
CA LEU A 79 21.14 -3.34 6.42
C LEU A 79 19.92 -2.70 5.73
N LYS A 80 20.10 -1.57 5.03
CA LYS A 80 19.03 -0.97 4.22
C LYS A 80 18.58 -1.89 3.09
N ARG A 81 19.53 -2.59 2.44
CA ARG A 81 19.21 -3.56 1.39
C ARG A 81 18.37 -4.72 1.96
N ILE A 82 18.71 -5.23 3.13
CA ILE A 82 17.97 -6.27 3.84
C ILE A 82 16.56 -5.80 4.20
N GLN A 83 16.42 -4.56 4.69
CA GLN A 83 15.11 -3.95 4.97
C GLN A 83 14.21 -3.89 3.72
N GLN A 84 14.78 -3.61 2.55
CA GLN A 84 14.04 -3.66 1.28
C GLN A 84 13.56 -5.07 0.96
N TYR A 85 14.37 -6.11 1.24
CA TYR A 85 13.94 -7.50 1.04
C TYR A 85 12.81 -7.90 1.99
N PHE A 86 12.84 -7.48 3.26
CA PHE A 86 11.70 -7.67 4.16
C PHE A 86 10.44 -6.98 3.64
N GLY A 87 10.58 -5.77 3.08
CA GLY A 87 9.47 -5.08 2.41
C GLY A 87 8.88 -5.90 1.25
N LYS A 88 9.73 -6.45 0.38
CA LYS A 88 9.30 -7.31 -0.73
C LYS A 88 8.57 -8.56 -0.24
N ILE A 89 9.10 -9.24 0.77
CA ILE A 89 8.49 -10.44 1.37
C ILE A 89 7.12 -10.09 1.97
N LYS A 90 7.04 -9.00 2.73
CA LYS A 90 5.80 -8.54 3.35
C LYS A 90 4.72 -8.21 2.32
N ASN A 91 5.09 -7.55 1.21
CA ASN A 91 4.17 -7.23 0.13
C ASN A 91 3.63 -8.48 -0.58
N ILE A 92 4.41 -9.56 -0.63
CA ILE A 92 3.98 -10.84 -1.21
C ILE A 92 3.06 -11.59 -0.21
N GLU A 93 3.39 -11.56 1.07
CA GLU A 93 2.65 -12.24 2.14
C GLU A 93 1.28 -11.60 2.39
N ALA A 94 1.24 -10.27 2.41
CA ALA A 94 0.02 -9.49 2.56
C ALA A 94 0.03 -8.40 1.48
N PRO A 95 -0.41 -8.72 0.24
CA PRO A 95 -0.58 -7.69 -0.77
C PRO A 95 -1.54 -6.65 -0.20
N GLU A 96 -1.07 -5.41 -0.04
CA GLU A 96 -1.92 -4.33 0.41
C GLU A 96 -3.16 -4.31 -0.48
N ALA A 97 -4.34 -4.25 0.15
CA ALA A 97 -5.63 -4.35 -0.53
C ALA A 97 -5.80 -3.33 -1.67
N GLU A 98 -5.01 -2.25 -1.64
CA GLU A 98 -4.85 -1.22 -2.67
C GLU A 98 -4.37 -1.78 -4.04
N GLU A 99 -3.59 -2.86 -4.04
CA GLU A 99 -3.08 -3.54 -5.26
C GLU A 99 -3.81 -4.86 -5.56
N SER A 100 -4.97 -5.10 -4.95
CA SER A 100 -5.90 -6.08 -5.52
C SER A 100 -6.35 -5.55 -6.88
N ARG A 101 -5.56 -5.87 -7.92
CA ARG A 101 -5.86 -5.60 -9.31
C ARG A 101 -7.32 -5.95 -9.49
N SER A 102 -8.16 -4.94 -9.71
CA SER A 102 -9.58 -5.21 -9.78
C SER A 102 -9.79 -6.14 -10.97
N LEU A 103 -10.11 -7.41 -10.69
CA LEU A 103 -10.53 -8.35 -11.74
C LEU A 103 -11.87 -7.90 -12.36
N THR A 104 -12.47 -6.85 -11.82
CA THR A 104 -13.61 -6.16 -12.39
C THR A 104 -13.19 -5.36 -13.61
N VAL A 105 -13.73 -5.73 -14.76
CA VAL A 105 -13.59 -4.96 -16.00
C VAL A 105 -14.21 -3.57 -15.80
N ASN A 106 -13.48 -2.51 -16.13
CA ASN A 106 -14.02 -1.15 -16.12
C ASN A 106 -15.03 -0.98 -17.28
N GLN A 107 -16.31 -1.19 -16.96
CA GLN A 107 -17.41 -1.12 -17.92
C GLN A 107 -17.54 0.24 -18.59
N GLU A 108 -17.22 1.32 -17.87
CA GLU A 108 -17.30 2.67 -18.42
C GLU A 108 -16.19 2.93 -19.44
N ALA A 109 -14.96 2.46 -19.17
CA ALA A 109 -13.86 2.53 -20.12
C ALA A 109 -14.16 1.68 -21.37
N ALA A 110 -14.67 0.46 -21.21
CA ALA A 110 -15.09 -0.39 -22.32
C ALA A 110 -16.19 0.28 -23.16
N ALA A 111 -17.18 0.90 -22.52
CA ALA A 111 -18.25 1.64 -23.21
C ALA A 111 -17.71 2.87 -23.96
N ARG A 112 -16.71 3.58 -23.44
CA ARG A 112 -16.05 4.70 -24.14
C ARG A 112 -15.29 4.22 -25.37
N ILE A 113 -14.58 3.08 -25.27
CA ILE A 113 -13.85 2.47 -26.40
C ILE A 113 -14.85 2.05 -27.49
N LEU A 114 -15.91 1.31 -27.14
CA LEU A 114 -16.93 0.87 -28.08
C LEU A 114 -17.65 2.06 -28.75
N LYS A 115 -17.91 3.14 -28.00
CA LYS A 115 -18.56 4.34 -28.54
C LYS A 115 -17.66 5.11 -29.52
N ALA A 116 -16.35 5.12 -29.28
CA ALA A 116 -15.38 5.76 -30.19
C ALA A 116 -15.24 4.98 -31.51
N ASP A 117 -15.22 3.64 -31.44
CA ASP A 117 -15.06 2.76 -32.61
C ASP A 117 -16.35 2.66 -33.46
N LEU A 118 -17.52 2.66 -32.82
CA LEU A 118 -18.82 2.51 -33.49
C LEU A 118 -19.51 3.86 -33.83
N GLY A 119 -18.83 4.99 -33.61
CA GLY A 119 -19.37 6.34 -33.80
C GLY A 119 -19.81 6.65 -35.24
N ASP A 120 -19.23 5.96 -36.22
CA ASP A 120 -19.49 6.18 -37.64
C ASP A 120 -20.81 5.54 -38.12
N ASN A 121 -21.36 4.57 -37.37
CA ASN A 121 -22.61 3.89 -37.71
C ASN A 121 -23.72 4.20 -36.70
N LYS A 122 -24.56 5.19 -37.03
CA LYS A 122 -25.66 5.70 -36.19
C LYS A 122 -26.69 4.62 -35.78
N ALA A 123 -26.87 3.57 -36.57
CA ALA A 123 -27.80 2.50 -36.25
C ALA A 123 -27.25 1.59 -35.13
N ILE A 124 -25.94 1.35 -35.13
CA ILE A 124 -25.27 0.51 -34.13
C ILE A 124 -25.03 1.30 -32.84
N SER A 125 -24.71 2.59 -32.93
CA SER A 125 -24.56 3.47 -31.76
C SER A 125 -25.84 3.57 -30.93
N ASN A 126 -27.00 3.62 -31.58
CA ASN A 126 -28.30 3.69 -30.89
C ASN A 126 -28.62 2.38 -30.14
N LYS A 127 -28.36 1.22 -30.75
CA LYS A 127 -28.51 -0.10 -30.10
C LYS A 127 -27.56 -0.27 -28.92
N LEU A 128 -26.33 0.24 -29.04
CA LEU A 128 -25.36 0.23 -27.95
C LEU A 128 -25.82 1.12 -26.79
N ALA A 129 -26.33 2.31 -27.08
CA ALA A 129 -26.85 3.22 -26.06
C ALA A 129 -28.05 2.61 -25.31
N GLU A 130 -28.94 1.93 -26.02
CA GLU A 130 -30.07 1.19 -25.45
C GLU A 130 -29.58 0.07 -24.50
N LYS A 131 -28.61 -0.73 -24.94
CA LYS A 131 -28.01 -1.80 -24.13
C LYS A 131 -27.28 -1.28 -22.88
N ILE A 132 -26.58 -0.16 -22.99
CA ILE A 132 -25.92 0.49 -21.85
C ILE A 132 -26.96 1.00 -20.84
N ALA A 133 -28.08 1.57 -21.32
CA ALA A 133 -29.16 2.02 -20.44
C ALA A 133 -29.84 0.84 -19.72
N GLU A 134 -30.07 -0.27 -20.43
CA GLU A 134 -30.65 -1.50 -19.89
C GLU A 134 -29.76 -2.10 -18.79
N GLU A 135 -28.45 -2.19 -19.00
CA GLU A 135 -27.50 -2.67 -17.98
C GLU A 135 -27.43 -1.73 -16.77
N ARG A 136 -27.42 -0.41 -16.98
CA ARG A 136 -27.41 0.56 -15.88
C ARG A 136 -28.68 0.49 -15.04
N ALA A 137 -29.83 0.30 -15.67
CA ALA A 137 -31.10 0.10 -14.96
C ALA A 137 -31.08 -1.20 -14.13
N LYS A 138 -30.55 -2.30 -14.68
CA LYS A 138 -30.39 -3.57 -13.97
C LYS A 138 -29.42 -3.47 -12.80
N ALA A 139 -28.30 -2.76 -12.98
CA ALA A 139 -27.32 -2.51 -11.91
C ALA A 139 -27.93 -1.69 -10.77
N LEU A 140 -28.72 -0.66 -11.08
CA LEU A 140 -29.46 0.13 -10.09
C LEU A 140 -30.48 -0.73 -9.34
N LEU A 141 -31.26 -1.58 -10.03
CA LEU A 141 -32.23 -2.47 -9.39
C LEU A 141 -31.56 -3.45 -8.42
N LYS A 142 -30.47 -4.10 -8.86
CA LYS A 142 -29.68 -5.02 -8.03
C LYS A 142 -29.07 -4.34 -6.80
N SER A 143 -28.65 -3.07 -6.93
CA SER A 143 -28.14 -2.27 -5.80
C SER A 143 -29.21 -1.88 -4.77
N VAL A 144 -30.48 -1.81 -5.20
CA VAL A 144 -31.62 -1.53 -4.31
C VAL A 144 -32.10 -2.82 -3.65
N GLU A 145 -32.10 -3.95 -4.36
CA GLU A 145 -32.43 -5.27 -3.80
C GLU A 145 -31.42 -5.73 -2.75
N ASN A 146 -30.11 -5.55 -2.98
CA ASN A 146 -29.09 -5.87 -1.98
C ASN A 146 -29.19 -5.01 -0.71
N ARG A 147 -29.82 -3.83 -0.76
CA ARG A 147 -30.09 -2.97 0.40
C ARG A 147 -31.37 -3.36 1.17
N LYS A 148 -32.19 -4.28 0.65
CA LYS A 148 -33.49 -4.67 1.22
C LYS A 148 -33.49 -6.01 1.98
N ARG A 149 -32.34 -6.67 2.18
CA ARG A 149 -32.24 -7.74 3.19
C ARG A 149 -32.14 -7.11 4.58
N PRO A 150 -33.04 -7.43 5.55
CA PRO A 150 -33.21 -6.63 6.76
C PRO A 150 -32.06 -6.83 7.74
N ALA A 151 -31.60 -5.70 8.28
CA ALA A 151 -31.01 -5.62 9.60
C ALA A 151 -32.12 -5.71 10.66
N GLU A 152 -32.06 -6.71 11.54
CA GLU A 152 -32.38 -6.56 12.97
C GLU A 152 -31.07 -6.10 13.64
N GLU A 153 -30.95 -5.10 14.53
CA GLU A 153 -31.84 -4.44 15.49
C GLU A 153 -31.66 -2.89 15.48
N SER A 154 -32.69 -2.20 15.96
CA SER A 154 -32.88 -0.74 16.15
C SER A 154 -32.14 -0.19 17.40
N PRO A 155 -32.09 1.14 17.74
CA PRO A 155 -33.05 2.19 17.35
C PRO A 155 -32.51 3.60 17.00
N VAL A 156 -33.41 4.34 16.33
CA VAL A 156 -33.42 5.79 16.09
C VAL A 156 -33.86 6.58 17.34
N PRO A 157 -33.59 7.91 17.37
CA PRO A 157 -34.66 8.84 17.68
C PRO A 157 -34.84 9.92 16.58
N SER A 158 -36.11 10.19 16.28
CA SER A 158 -36.61 11.25 15.37
C SER A 158 -37.00 12.51 16.16
N LYS A 159 -36.82 13.73 15.62
CA LYS A 159 -37.82 14.71 15.10
C LYS A 159 -37.29 16.12 15.46
N SER A 160 -37.61 17.28 14.87
CA SER A 160 -38.38 17.75 13.70
C SER A 160 -38.37 19.29 13.70
N GLY A 161 -38.62 19.94 12.54
CA GLY A 161 -39.14 21.32 12.41
C GLY A 161 -38.39 22.12 11.34
N SER A 162 -38.79 22.22 10.07
CA SER A 162 -40.00 22.82 9.44
C SER A 162 -40.15 24.33 9.62
N ALA A 163 -39.90 25.10 8.55
CA ALA A 163 -40.77 26.18 8.06
C ALA A 163 -40.27 26.71 6.69
N ALA A 164 -41.21 26.89 5.77
CA ALA A 164 -41.05 27.36 4.40
C ALA A 164 -41.10 28.90 4.28
N SER A 165 -40.51 29.48 3.24
CA SER A 165 -41.25 30.23 2.18
C SER A 165 -40.33 31.06 1.25
N GLU A 166 -40.68 31.00 -0.04
CA GLU A 166 -40.75 32.10 -1.01
C GLU A 166 -39.50 32.83 -1.58
N THR A 167 -39.26 32.52 -2.86
CA THR A 167 -39.11 33.45 -4.01
C THR A 167 -38.69 34.91 -3.76
N ARG A 168 -37.63 35.35 -4.45
CA ARG A 168 -37.70 36.49 -5.40
C ARG A 168 -36.41 36.69 -6.22
N ASP A 169 -36.63 36.65 -7.53
CA ASP A 169 -35.80 37.10 -8.63
C ASP A 169 -35.54 38.62 -8.56
N LYS A 170 -34.33 39.08 -8.92
CA LYS A 170 -34.03 40.31 -9.70
C LYS A 170 -32.51 40.58 -9.84
N ASN A 171 -31.96 40.11 -10.95
CA ASN A 171 -31.26 40.90 -11.98
C ASN A 171 -30.57 42.25 -11.59
N LYS A 172 -29.24 42.37 -11.81
CA LYS A 172 -28.69 43.48 -12.63
C LYS A 172 -27.25 43.27 -13.15
N LYS A 173 -27.22 43.03 -14.45
CA LYS A 173 -26.21 43.17 -15.51
C LYS A 173 -25.38 44.47 -15.50
N LYS A 174 -24.09 44.35 -15.85
CA LYS A 174 -23.23 45.27 -16.68
C LYS A 174 -21.86 44.58 -16.80
N GLN A 175 -21.41 43.94 -17.90
CA GLN A 175 -21.35 44.27 -19.33
C GLN A 175 -20.57 45.56 -19.67
N LYS A 176 -19.31 45.40 -20.09
CA LYS A 176 -18.70 46.05 -21.28
C LYS A 176 -17.31 45.45 -21.52
N LYS A 177 -17.13 44.75 -22.65
CA LYS A 177 -16.50 45.20 -23.92
C LYS A 177 -14.97 45.31 -23.77
N GLY A 178 -14.14 44.74 -24.64
CA GLY A 178 -14.33 44.27 -26.00
C GLY A 178 -13.07 44.61 -26.80
N LYS A 179 -12.50 43.59 -27.46
CA LYS A 179 -11.40 43.61 -28.44
C LYS A 179 -11.28 44.88 -29.29
N LYS A 180 -10.03 45.31 -29.56
CA LYS A 180 -9.44 45.32 -30.93
C LYS A 180 -7.99 45.81 -30.96
N SER A 181 -7.13 45.05 -31.68
CA SER A 181 -6.07 45.43 -32.65
C SER A 181 -5.17 46.65 -32.37
N LYS A 182 -3.86 46.66 -32.70
CA LYS A 182 -3.28 46.37 -34.03
C LYS A 182 -1.73 46.53 -34.00
N SER A 183 -1.04 45.76 -34.85
CA SER A 183 0.13 46.11 -35.69
C SER A 183 1.49 46.53 -35.10
N LYS A 184 2.51 45.74 -35.51
CA LYS A 184 3.88 46.09 -35.96
C LYS A 184 4.55 47.37 -35.40
N ASN A 185 5.72 47.16 -34.80
CA ASN A 185 7.01 47.44 -35.46
C ASN A 185 7.99 46.30 -35.17
#